data_AF-A0A7L4H3X2-F1
#
_entry.id   AF-A0A7L4H3X2-F1
#
_cell.length_a   1.000
_cell.length_b   1.000
_cell.length_c   1.000
_cell.angle_alpha   90.00
_cell.angle_beta   90.00
_cell.angle_gamma   90.00
#
_symmetry.space_group_name_H-M   'P 1'
#
loop_
_entity.id
_entity.type
_entity.pdbx_description
1 polymer ?
#
loop_
_entity_poly.entity_id
_entity_poly.type
_entity_poly.pdbx_seq_one_letter_code
_entity_poly.pdbx_strand_id
1 'polypeptide(L)'
;YVPPRLLVGAPWDGDQGQGDIYKCRVGPPNATCTKANLGTTVPWGGRDGSASGGVQGGDVSHSVSPMSPPLQACAPLWSQECGTSVFTTGLCARLDGDLHPLGTVAPTAQRCSTFMDIVIVLDGSNSVYPWDEVQNFLRNVLSRFFIGPGQIQVGVLQYGEQAVQEWALGRFHTAREVAEAAGRIRRREGRETRTAQALRQA
;
A
#
# COMPACT_ATOMS: atom_id res chain seq x y z
N TYR A 1 35.26 23.14 -22.89
CA TYR A 1 35.46 21.69 -22.78
C TYR A 1 34.90 21.25 -21.42
N VAL A 2 33.83 20.45 -21.38
CA VAL A 2 33.32 19.91 -20.12
C VAL A 2 34.01 18.56 -19.92
N PRO A 3 34.76 18.33 -18.82
CA PRO A 3 35.43 17.07 -18.62
C PRO A 3 34.39 15.93 -18.53
N PRO A 4 34.65 14.77 -19.14
CA PRO A 4 33.77 13.63 -19.05
C PRO A 4 33.59 13.24 -17.57
N ARG A 5 32.36 12.91 -17.21
CA ARG A 5 32.01 12.44 -15.86
C ARG A 5 31.43 11.04 -15.98
N LEU A 6 31.84 10.17 -15.07
CA LEU A 6 31.33 8.82 -14.93
C LEU A 6 30.22 8.84 -13.88
N LEU A 7 29.09 8.22 -14.19
CA LEU A 7 28.03 7.98 -13.23
C LEU A 7 28.12 6.52 -12.77
N VAL A 8 28.05 6.30 -11.46
CA VAL A 8 28.14 4.98 -10.84
C VAL A 8 26.94 4.77 -9.93
N GLY A 9 26.24 3.65 -10.12
CA GLY A 9 25.20 3.20 -9.20
C GLY A 9 25.78 2.48 -8.00
N ALA A 10 25.22 2.74 -6.82
CA ALA A 10 25.49 2.00 -5.60
C ALA A 10 24.16 1.52 -4.99
N PRO A 11 23.57 0.42 -5.52
CA PRO A 11 22.27 -0.11 -5.10
C PRO A 11 22.04 -0.31 -3.59
N TRP A 12 23.10 -0.63 -2.85
CA TRP A 12 23.01 -1.00 -1.43
C TRP A 12 23.54 0.07 -0.48
N ASP A 13 23.90 1.23 -1.01
CA ASP A 13 24.46 2.32 -0.22
C ASP A 13 23.35 3.22 0.36
N GLY A 14 23.60 3.82 1.53
CA GLY A 14 22.62 4.62 2.30
C GLY A 14 21.84 3.83 3.36
N ASP A 15 21.14 4.56 4.23
CA ASP A 15 20.38 3.98 5.34
C ASP A 15 19.26 3.06 4.82
N GLN A 16 19.17 1.84 5.35
CA GLN A 16 18.19 0.82 4.93
C GLN A 16 18.35 0.31 3.48
N GLY A 17 19.49 0.54 2.82
CA GLY A 17 19.75 -0.01 1.47
C GLY A 17 18.88 0.63 0.38
N GLN A 18 18.62 1.93 0.50
CA GLN A 18 17.84 2.72 -0.48
C GLN A 18 18.56 2.87 -1.84
N GLY A 19 19.88 2.72 -1.84
CA GLY A 19 20.72 2.90 -3.01
C GLY A 19 20.98 4.37 -3.33
N ASP A 20 22.10 4.65 -3.99
CA ASP A 20 22.44 6.01 -4.42
C ASP A 20 23.25 6.04 -5.73
N ILE A 21 23.50 7.24 -6.24
CA ILE A 21 24.27 7.50 -7.45
C ILE A 21 25.47 8.38 -7.12
N TYR A 22 26.59 8.04 -7.72
CA TYR A 22 27.84 8.76 -7.59
C TYR A 22 28.25 9.41 -8.91
N LYS A 23 28.72 10.65 -8.83
CA LYS A 23 29.30 11.41 -9.93
C LYS A 23 30.81 11.45 -9.77
N CYS A 24 31.53 10.71 -10.60
CA CYS A 24 32.99 10.58 -10.55
C CYS A 24 33.65 11.38 -11.68
N ARG A 25 34.79 12.02 -11.39
CA ARG A 25 35.62 12.66 -12.43
C ARG A 25 36.39 11.59 -13.22
N VAL A 26 36.44 11.69 -14.54
CA VAL A 26 37.27 10.81 -15.37
C VAL A 26 38.59 11.52 -15.67
N GLY A 27 39.72 10.92 -15.30
CA GLY A 27 41.04 11.50 -15.55
C GLY A 27 42.13 10.98 -14.60
N PRO A 28 42.39 11.66 -13.46
CA PRO A 28 43.47 11.28 -12.57
C PRO A 28 43.19 9.96 -11.82
N PRO A 29 44.22 9.19 -11.43
CA PRO A 29 44.07 7.93 -10.71
C PRO A 29 43.41 8.06 -9.32
N ASN A 30 43.45 9.26 -8.72
CA ASN A 30 42.74 9.61 -7.48
C ASN A 30 41.44 10.38 -7.76
N ALA A 31 40.64 9.91 -8.71
CA ALA A 31 39.36 10.54 -9.03
C ALA A 31 38.40 10.50 -7.84
N THR A 32 37.85 11.66 -7.47
CA THR A 32 36.82 11.75 -6.43
C THR A 32 35.43 11.52 -7.02
N CYS A 33 34.60 10.85 -6.23
CA CYS A 33 33.19 10.61 -6.51
C CYS A 33 32.32 11.38 -5.50
N THR A 34 31.28 12.04 -5.98
CA THR A 34 30.32 12.77 -5.13
C THR A 34 29.00 12.02 -5.11
N LYS A 35 28.48 11.73 -3.91
CA LYS A 35 27.19 11.06 -3.68
C LYS A 35 26.02 12.02 -3.96
N ALA A 36 24.97 11.54 -4.63
CA ALA A 36 23.81 12.34 -5.01
C ALA A 36 22.76 12.48 -3.90
N ASN A 37 22.75 11.61 -2.89
CA ASN A 37 21.82 11.62 -1.76
C ASN A 37 20.35 11.54 -2.19
N LEU A 38 20.06 10.66 -3.17
CA LEU A 38 18.70 10.55 -3.71
C LEU A 38 17.69 9.99 -2.69
N GLY A 39 18.14 9.15 -1.76
CA GLY A 39 17.31 8.58 -0.69
C GLY A 39 16.62 9.63 0.19
N THR A 40 17.23 10.80 0.40
CA THR A 40 16.67 11.88 1.22
C THR A 40 16.05 13.02 0.39
N THR A 41 16.45 13.16 -0.87
CA THR A 41 16.09 14.31 -1.71
C THR A 41 14.89 14.03 -2.61
N VAL A 42 14.69 12.78 -3.01
CA VAL A 42 13.52 12.37 -3.78
C VAL A 42 12.33 12.24 -2.81
N PRO A 43 11.16 12.85 -3.08
CA PRO A 43 9.97 12.62 -2.29
C PRO A 43 9.45 11.20 -2.58
N TRP A 44 10.00 10.21 -1.86
CA TRP A 44 9.61 8.80 -1.94
C TRP A 44 8.21 8.54 -1.38
N GLY A 45 7.59 9.55 -0.75
CA GLY A 45 6.18 9.55 -0.41
C GLY A 45 5.35 10.00 -1.60
N GLY A 46 4.49 9.10 -2.11
CA GLY A 46 3.40 9.50 -3.00
C GLY A 46 2.64 10.70 -2.43
N ARG A 47 2.12 11.57 -3.30
CA ARG A 47 1.47 12.85 -2.99
C ARG A 47 0.39 12.84 -1.88
N ASP A 48 -0.09 11.66 -1.48
CA ASP A 48 -1.19 11.47 -0.54
C ASP A 48 -0.76 10.86 0.81
N GLY A 49 0.54 10.80 1.14
CA GLY A 49 1.00 10.38 2.48
C GLY A 49 0.70 8.92 2.86
N SER A 50 0.20 8.11 1.92
CA SER A 50 -0.19 6.70 2.14
C SER A 50 0.94 5.69 1.92
N ALA A 51 2.14 6.14 1.54
CA ALA A 51 3.32 5.29 1.38
C ALA A 51 4.17 5.35 2.65
N SER A 52 3.61 4.89 3.77
CA SER A 52 4.38 4.56 4.97
C SER A 52 4.78 3.09 4.88
N GLY A 53 5.76 2.78 4.03
CA GLY A 53 6.31 1.44 3.88
C GLY A 53 7.83 1.55 3.80
N GLY A 54 8.53 0.81 4.66
CA GLY A 54 9.98 0.87 4.75
C GLY A 54 10.63 0.50 3.42
N VAL A 55 11.62 1.29 2.99
CA VAL A 55 12.35 1.00 1.76
C VAL A 55 13.16 -0.27 1.99
N GLN A 56 12.85 -1.34 1.27
CA GLN A 56 13.71 -2.51 1.20
C GLN A 56 14.38 -2.57 -0.17
N GLY A 57 15.67 -2.23 -0.19
CA GLY A 57 16.64 -2.74 -1.17
C GLY A 57 16.26 -2.55 -2.63
N GLY A 58 16.46 -1.33 -3.16
CA GLY A 58 16.24 -1.04 -4.57
C GLY A 58 17.50 -1.24 -5.42
N ASP A 59 17.60 -2.28 -6.25
CA ASP A 59 18.64 -2.31 -7.30
C ASP A 59 18.36 -1.19 -8.30
N VAL A 60 19.26 -0.21 -8.44
CA VAL A 60 19.11 0.90 -9.38
C VAL A 60 19.64 0.46 -10.74
N SER A 61 18.80 -0.18 -11.56
CA SER A 61 19.17 -0.52 -12.94
C SER A 61 19.20 0.74 -13.81
N HIS A 62 20.38 1.11 -14.27
CA HIS A 62 20.64 2.36 -14.98
C HIS A 62 20.35 2.28 -16.48
N SER A 63 19.32 2.97 -16.95
CA SER A 63 19.22 3.46 -18.33
C SER A 63 19.58 4.95 -18.36
N VAL A 64 20.88 5.26 -18.41
CA VAL A 64 21.33 6.63 -18.65
C VAL A 64 21.13 6.96 -20.12
N SER A 65 20.17 7.84 -20.44
CA SER A 65 20.05 8.37 -21.80
C SER A 65 21.34 9.12 -22.17
N PRO A 66 21.99 8.85 -23.32
CA PRO A 66 23.42 9.13 -23.48
C PRO A 66 23.79 10.60 -23.74
N MET A 67 22.82 11.52 -23.90
CA MET A 67 23.12 12.87 -24.37
C MET A 67 22.14 13.88 -23.77
N SER A 68 22.67 14.76 -22.91
CA SER A 68 22.04 15.92 -22.27
C SER A 68 21.00 15.66 -21.17
N PRO A 69 20.99 16.47 -20.09
CA PRO A 69 19.96 16.41 -19.06
C PRO A 69 18.57 16.68 -19.65
N PRO A 70 17.49 16.12 -19.07
CA PRO A 70 17.48 15.42 -17.79
C PRO A 70 17.94 13.96 -17.87
N LEU A 71 18.77 13.57 -16.89
CA LEU A 71 19.18 12.18 -16.68
C LEU A 71 18.02 11.38 -16.05
N GLN A 72 18.00 10.07 -16.23
CA GLN A 72 17.02 9.19 -15.59
C GLN A 72 17.74 8.12 -14.77
N ALA A 73 17.27 7.94 -13.54
CA ALA A 73 17.71 6.88 -12.64
C ALA A 73 16.50 6.08 -12.18
N CYS A 74 16.56 4.76 -12.22
CA CYS A 74 15.43 3.90 -11.88
C CYS A 74 15.83 2.83 -10.87
N ALA A 75 14.99 2.64 -9.85
CA ALA A 75 15.06 1.57 -8.86
C ALA A 75 13.91 0.57 -9.12
N PRO A 76 14.09 -0.42 -10.02
CA PRO A 76 13.08 -1.45 -10.32
C PRO A 76 12.60 -2.25 -9.11
N LEU A 77 13.44 -2.46 -8.09
CA LEU A 77 13.05 -3.20 -6.88
C LEU A 77 12.35 -2.33 -5.84
N TRP A 78 12.12 -1.05 -6.12
CA TRP A 78 11.31 -0.21 -5.23
C TRP A 78 9.91 -0.80 -5.08
N SER A 79 9.50 -1.02 -3.83
CA SER A 79 8.23 -1.62 -3.47
C SER A 79 7.38 -0.67 -2.64
N GLN A 80 6.07 -0.78 -2.83
CA GLN A 80 5.08 -0.07 -2.03
C GLN A 80 4.30 -1.06 -1.18
N GLU A 81 4.11 -0.71 0.09
CA GLU A 81 3.20 -1.43 0.97
C GLU A 81 1.78 -0.91 0.77
N CYS A 82 0.88 -1.78 0.33
CA CYS A 82 -0.56 -1.54 0.31
C CYS A 82 -1.19 -2.51 1.30
N GLY A 83 -1.19 -2.10 2.56
CA GLY A 83 -1.69 -2.90 3.65
C GLY A 83 -0.79 -4.04 4.09
N THR A 84 -1.29 -5.28 4.06
CA THR A 84 -0.45 -6.46 4.35
C THR A 84 0.29 -6.97 3.11
N SER A 85 0.12 -6.32 1.97
CA SER A 85 0.69 -6.73 0.69
C SER A 85 1.77 -5.74 0.25
N VAL A 86 2.86 -6.29 -0.28
CA VAL A 86 3.99 -5.54 -0.84
C VAL A 86 3.93 -5.69 -2.35
N PHE A 87 3.94 -4.57 -3.07
CA PHE A 87 3.91 -4.54 -4.53
C PHE A 87 5.18 -3.89 -5.05
N THR A 88 6.01 -4.64 -5.78
CA THR A 88 7.15 -4.07 -6.52
C THR A 88 6.61 -3.30 -7.71
N THR A 89 6.78 -1.99 -7.69
CA THR A 89 6.30 -1.11 -8.76
C THR A 89 7.49 -0.51 -9.52
N GLY A 90 8.61 -0.33 -8.84
CA GLY A 90 9.76 0.35 -9.41
C GLY A 90 9.52 1.86 -9.54
N LEU A 91 10.56 2.64 -9.24
CA LEU A 91 10.51 4.09 -9.29
C LEU A 91 11.61 4.61 -10.20
N CYS A 92 11.33 5.65 -11.00
CA CYS A 92 12.34 6.41 -11.71
C CYS A 92 12.36 7.88 -11.26
N ALA A 93 13.53 8.44 -11.05
CA ALA A 93 13.75 9.87 -10.85
C ALA A 93 14.36 10.49 -12.11
N ARG A 94 13.84 11.64 -12.54
CA ARG A 94 14.48 12.52 -13.51
C ARG A 94 15.39 13.49 -12.76
N LEU A 95 16.62 13.62 -13.22
CA LEU A 95 17.66 14.41 -12.56
C LEU A 95 18.21 15.47 -13.51
N ASP A 96 18.61 16.62 -13.00
CA ASP A 96 19.34 17.62 -13.77
C ASP A 96 20.82 17.23 -13.98
N GLY A 97 21.60 18.11 -14.60
CA GLY A 97 23.02 17.89 -14.84
C GLY A 97 23.87 17.80 -13.56
N ASP A 98 23.36 18.26 -12.43
CA ASP A 98 23.98 18.23 -11.10
C ASP A 98 23.39 17.17 -10.17
N LEU A 99 22.53 16.30 -10.72
CA LEU A 99 21.86 15.20 -10.03
C LEU A 99 20.78 15.65 -9.03
N HIS A 100 20.25 16.87 -9.16
CA HIS A 100 19.07 17.27 -8.40
C HIS A 100 17.80 16.67 -9.01
N PRO A 101 16.87 16.15 -8.19
CA PRO A 101 15.64 15.58 -8.68
C PRO A 101 14.69 16.65 -9.23
N LEU A 102 14.33 16.48 -10.50
CA LEU A 102 13.33 17.28 -11.22
C LEU A 102 11.92 16.69 -11.09
N GLY A 103 11.82 15.41 -10.70
CA GLY A 103 10.56 14.73 -10.43
C GLY A 103 10.68 13.22 -10.53
N THR A 104 9.67 12.51 -10.03
CA THR A 104 9.59 11.05 -10.04
C THR A 104 8.50 10.53 -10.97
N VAL A 105 8.70 9.31 -11.46
CA VAL A 105 7.77 8.55 -12.28
C VAL A 105 7.72 7.15 -11.73
N ALA A 106 6.54 6.69 -11.35
CA ALA A 106 6.29 5.33 -10.89
C ALA A 106 5.21 4.72 -11.81
N PRO A 107 5.59 4.16 -12.98
CA PRO A 107 4.63 3.84 -14.04
C PRO A 107 3.59 2.79 -13.63
N THR A 108 3.98 1.87 -12.75
CA THR A 108 3.15 0.79 -12.23
C THR A 108 2.75 1.00 -10.77
N ALA A 109 3.03 2.19 -10.20
CA ALA A 109 2.56 2.50 -8.86
C ALA A 109 1.04 2.50 -8.85
N GLN A 110 0.49 1.39 -8.37
CA GLN A 110 -0.92 1.25 -8.18
C GLN A 110 -1.29 2.15 -7.01
N ARG A 111 -2.32 2.99 -7.16
CA ARG A 111 -2.93 3.58 -5.97
C ARG A 111 -3.35 2.42 -5.07
N CYS A 112 -3.01 2.45 -3.78
CA CYS A 112 -3.44 1.45 -2.80
C CYS A 112 -4.96 1.56 -2.54
N SER A 113 -5.76 1.63 -3.59
CA SER A 113 -7.20 1.71 -3.57
C SER A 113 -7.74 0.31 -3.85
N THR A 114 -7.95 -0.46 -2.79
CA THR A 114 -8.77 -1.66 -2.84
C THR A 114 -10.22 -1.22 -2.79
N PHE A 115 -10.83 -1.00 -3.96
CA PHE A 115 -12.26 -0.78 -4.07
C PHE A 115 -12.95 -2.15 -4.01
N MET A 116 -13.61 -2.44 -2.90
CA MET A 116 -14.35 -3.68 -2.74
C MET A 116 -15.51 -3.48 -1.78
N ASP A 117 -16.67 -3.95 -2.19
CA ASP A 117 -17.85 -4.01 -1.33
C ASP A 117 -17.94 -5.44 -0.78
N ILE A 118 -17.97 -5.55 0.55
CA ILE A 118 -18.06 -6.83 1.26
C ILE A 118 -19.35 -6.83 2.07
N VAL A 119 -20.23 -7.78 1.81
CA VAL A 119 -21.41 -8.03 2.65
C VAL A 119 -21.16 -9.31 3.43
N ILE A 120 -21.09 -9.21 4.76
CA ILE A 120 -20.93 -10.37 5.63
C ILE A 120 -22.31 -10.82 6.09
N VAL A 121 -22.65 -12.08 5.79
CA VAL A 121 -23.92 -12.71 6.17
C VAL A 121 -23.68 -13.65 7.35
N LEU A 122 -24.22 -13.28 8.52
CA LEU A 122 -24.00 -13.95 9.80
C LEU A 122 -25.18 -14.84 10.18
N ASP A 123 -24.93 -16.10 10.48
CA ASP A 123 -25.93 -16.97 11.11
C ASP A 123 -26.10 -16.57 12.59
N GLY A 124 -27.27 -16.02 12.92
CA GLY A 124 -27.69 -15.61 14.26
C GLY A 124 -28.72 -16.55 14.89
N SER A 125 -28.92 -17.76 14.35
CA SER A 125 -29.86 -18.76 14.87
C SER A 125 -29.44 -19.31 16.24
N ASN A 126 -30.32 -20.10 16.86
CA ASN A 126 -30.11 -20.68 18.20
C ASN A 126 -29.05 -21.78 18.28
N SER A 127 -28.64 -22.35 17.15
CA SER A 127 -27.54 -23.32 17.09
C SER A 127 -26.15 -22.67 17.15
N VAL A 128 -26.04 -21.36 16.95
CA VAL A 128 -24.76 -20.64 16.99
C VAL A 128 -24.51 -20.10 18.39
N TYR A 129 -23.65 -20.79 19.14
CA TYR A 129 -23.22 -20.42 20.48
C TYR A 129 -21.80 -20.96 20.74
N PRO A 130 -20.92 -20.20 21.42
CA PRO A 130 -21.16 -18.90 22.02
C PRO A 130 -21.00 -17.74 21.02
N TRP A 131 -21.78 -16.66 21.18
CA TRP A 131 -21.86 -15.57 20.19
C TRP A 131 -20.61 -14.68 20.16
N ASP A 132 -19.88 -14.59 21.27
CA ASP A 132 -18.68 -13.77 21.37
C ASP A 132 -17.56 -14.27 20.44
N GLU A 133 -17.52 -15.56 20.10
CA GLU A 133 -16.61 -16.09 19.08
C GLU A 133 -16.87 -15.49 17.70
N VAL A 134 -18.14 -15.35 17.30
CA VAL A 134 -18.53 -14.70 16.04
C VAL A 134 -18.11 -13.23 16.04
N GLN A 135 -18.35 -12.52 17.15
CA GLN A 135 -17.92 -11.13 17.29
C GLN A 135 -16.38 -10.98 17.25
N ASN A 136 -15.65 -11.89 17.90
CA ASN A 136 -14.18 -11.91 17.91
C ASN A 136 -13.62 -12.18 16.51
N PHE A 137 -14.21 -13.14 15.79
CA PHE A 137 -13.87 -13.38 14.39
C PHE A 137 -14.04 -12.11 13.56
N LEU A 138 -15.20 -11.44 13.65
CA LEU A 138 -15.45 -10.22 12.89
C LEU A 138 -14.49 -9.09 13.25
N ARG A 139 -14.22 -8.85 14.54
CA ARG A 139 -13.21 -7.87 14.98
C ARG A 139 -11.84 -8.14 14.37
N ASN A 140 -11.40 -9.40 14.39
CA ASN A 140 -10.09 -9.80 13.90
C ASN A 140 -9.97 -9.69 12.38
N VAL A 141 -11.02 -10.00 11.62
CA VAL A 141 -11.01 -9.85 10.16
C VAL A 141 -11.11 -8.38 9.75
N LEU A 142 -12.07 -7.64 10.31
CA LEU A 142 -12.38 -6.27 9.90
C LEU A 142 -11.29 -5.26 10.28
N SER A 143 -10.54 -5.52 11.36
CA SER A 143 -9.37 -4.72 11.74
C SER A 143 -8.21 -4.81 10.74
N ARG A 144 -8.21 -5.79 9.84
CA ARG A 144 -7.18 -5.98 8.80
C ARG A 144 -7.56 -5.36 7.46
N PHE A 145 -8.79 -4.87 7.30
CA PHE A 145 -9.26 -4.26 6.06
C PHE A 145 -8.92 -2.78 5.98
N PHE A 146 -8.64 -2.30 4.76
CA PHE A 146 -8.46 -0.88 4.45
C PHE A 146 -9.83 -0.26 4.16
N ILE A 147 -10.52 0.13 5.23
CA ILE A 147 -11.87 0.69 5.18
C ILE A 147 -11.80 2.21 5.18
N GLY A 148 -12.45 2.84 4.19
CA GLY A 148 -12.49 4.29 4.05
C GLY A 148 -13.25 4.77 2.82
N PRO A 149 -13.50 6.08 2.71
CA PRO A 149 -14.09 6.67 1.51
C PRO A 149 -13.20 6.39 0.28
N GLY A 150 -13.74 5.68 -0.71
CA GLY A 150 -12.95 5.24 -1.88
C GLY A 150 -12.01 4.06 -1.60
N GLN A 151 -12.30 3.26 -0.58
CA GLN A 151 -11.62 1.98 -0.28
C GLN A 151 -12.67 0.89 0.01
N ILE A 152 -12.34 -0.11 0.85
CA ILE A 152 -13.26 -1.21 1.17
C ILE A 152 -14.45 -0.66 1.95
N GLN A 153 -15.65 -1.09 1.57
CA GLN A 153 -16.87 -0.86 2.34
C GLN A 153 -17.42 -2.19 2.85
N VAL A 154 -17.96 -2.18 4.08
CA VAL A 154 -18.47 -3.40 4.71
C VAL A 154 -19.91 -3.20 5.17
N GLY A 155 -20.80 -4.05 4.67
CA GLY A 155 -22.16 -4.24 5.17
C GLY A 155 -22.25 -5.53 5.98
N VAL A 156 -23.18 -5.59 6.92
CA VAL A 156 -23.43 -6.80 7.72
C VAL A 156 -24.93 -7.09 7.76
N LEU A 157 -25.28 -8.33 7.40
CA LEU A 157 -26.61 -8.92 7.50
C LEU A 157 -26.55 -10.07 8.49
N GLN A 158 -27.47 -10.13 9.44
CA GLN A 158 -27.63 -11.28 10.33
C GLN A 158 -28.92 -12.03 9.99
N TYR A 159 -28.92 -13.36 10.03
CA TYR A 159 -30.09 -14.16 9.69
C TYR A 159 -30.39 -15.29 10.68
N GLY A 160 -31.64 -15.70 10.74
CA GLY A 160 -32.13 -16.88 11.45
C GLY A 160 -33.47 -17.28 10.85
N GLU A 161 -34.57 -16.98 11.54
CA GLU A 161 -35.92 -17.00 10.97
C GLU A 161 -36.18 -15.82 10.03
N GLN A 162 -35.53 -14.68 10.30
CA GLN A 162 -35.60 -13.44 9.51
C GLN A 162 -34.18 -12.94 9.26
N ALA A 163 -33.96 -12.21 8.17
CA ALA A 163 -32.72 -11.50 7.94
C ALA A 163 -32.87 -10.03 8.35
N VAL A 164 -31.86 -9.52 9.06
CA VAL A 164 -31.82 -8.17 9.58
C VAL A 164 -30.48 -7.56 9.21
N GLN A 165 -30.54 -6.40 8.56
CA GLN A 165 -29.34 -5.63 8.24
C GLN A 165 -28.86 -4.93 9.51
N GLU A 166 -27.69 -5.34 10.02
CA GLU A 166 -27.06 -4.66 11.16
C GLU A 166 -26.50 -3.30 10.72
N TRP A 167 -25.94 -3.22 9.50
CA TRP A 167 -25.64 -1.95 8.82
C TRP A 167 -25.38 -2.12 7.32
N ALA A 168 -25.54 -1.02 6.58
CA ALA A 168 -25.26 -0.91 5.14
C ALA A 168 -23.77 -0.68 4.84
N LEU A 169 -23.40 -0.95 3.59
CA LEU A 169 -22.17 -0.43 2.99
C LEU A 169 -22.09 1.09 3.17
N GLY A 170 -20.87 1.62 3.32
CA GLY A 170 -20.62 3.05 3.48
C GLY A 170 -21.00 3.63 4.85
N ARG A 171 -21.55 2.84 5.79
CA ARG A 171 -21.91 3.32 7.14
C ARG A 171 -20.71 3.78 7.96
N PHE A 172 -19.56 3.16 7.78
CA PHE A 172 -18.34 3.41 8.54
C PHE A 172 -17.19 3.76 7.60
N HIS A 173 -16.23 4.53 8.11
CA HIS A 173 -15.16 5.10 7.30
C HIS A 173 -13.76 4.71 7.79
N THR A 174 -13.66 3.88 8.83
CA THR A 174 -12.38 3.36 9.32
C THR A 174 -12.52 1.91 9.80
N ALA A 175 -11.41 1.17 9.76
CA ALA A 175 -11.36 -0.21 10.26
C ALA A 175 -11.70 -0.30 11.75
N ARG A 176 -11.26 0.70 12.54
CA ARG A 176 -11.55 0.79 13.98
C ARG A 176 -13.05 0.88 14.26
N GLU A 177 -13.76 1.79 13.58
CA GLU A 177 -15.20 1.96 13.75
C GLU A 177 -15.98 0.68 13.44
N VAL A 178 -15.63 0.02 12.33
CA VAL A 178 -16.28 -1.23 11.92
C VAL A 178 -16.00 -2.35 12.92
N ALA A 179 -14.76 -2.50 13.40
CA ALA A 179 -14.41 -3.51 14.40
C ALA A 179 -15.15 -3.27 15.74
N GLU A 180 -15.22 -2.03 16.21
CA GLU A 180 -15.98 -1.67 17.41
C GLU A 180 -17.50 -1.92 17.24
N ALA A 181 -18.05 -1.67 16.05
CA ALA A 181 -19.45 -1.96 15.73
C ALA A 181 -19.72 -3.48 15.69
N ALA A 182 -18.85 -4.25 15.04
CA ALA A 182 -18.92 -5.72 15.01
C ALA A 182 -18.90 -6.32 16.40
N GLY A 183 -18.12 -5.73 17.29
CA GLY A 183 -18.06 -6.15 18.68
C GLY A 183 -19.32 -5.92 19.51
N ARG A 184 -20.27 -5.14 18.99
CA ARG A 184 -21.54 -4.80 19.65
C ARG A 184 -22.76 -5.46 19.00
N ILE A 185 -22.58 -6.22 17.91
CA ILE A 185 -23.67 -6.97 17.29
C ILE A 185 -24.22 -7.96 18.29
N ARG A 186 -25.52 -7.87 18.59
CA ARG A 186 -26.21 -8.88 19.42
C ARG A 186 -26.75 -9.98 18.52
N ARG A 187 -26.69 -11.21 19.00
CA ARG A 187 -27.33 -12.35 18.35
C ARG A 187 -28.84 -12.09 18.29
N ARG A 188 -29.45 -12.24 17.12
CA ARG A 188 -30.89 -12.00 16.91
C ARG A 188 -31.75 -13.15 17.42
N GLU A 189 -31.16 -14.33 17.55
CA GLU A 189 -31.83 -15.56 17.93
C GLU A 189 -32.88 -15.99 16.90
N GLY A 190 -33.19 -17.28 16.87
CA GLY A 190 -34.13 -17.83 15.90
C GLY A 190 -34.12 -19.35 15.91
N ARG A 191 -35.30 -19.95 15.77
CA ARG A 191 -35.48 -21.41 15.77
C ARG A 191 -35.13 -22.04 14.44
N GLU A 192 -34.95 -21.23 13.39
CA GLU A 192 -34.61 -21.67 12.05
C GLU A 192 -33.33 -20.98 11.55
N THR A 193 -32.74 -21.57 10.52
CA THR A 193 -31.51 -21.10 9.87
C THR A 193 -31.78 -20.95 8.37
N ARG A 194 -32.42 -19.83 7.98
CA ARG A 194 -32.88 -19.61 6.60
C ARG A 194 -31.79 -19.01 5.70
N THR A 195 -30.67 -19.71 5.53
CA THR A 195 -29.50 -19.22 4.77
C THR A 195 -29.86 -18.85 3.33
N ALA A 196 -30.61 -19.70 2.62
CA ALA A 196 -31.00 -19.44 1.23
C ALA A 196 -31.94 -18.24 1.07
N GLN A 197 -32.71 -17.89 2.11
CA GLN A 197 -33.50 -16.67 2.11
C GLN A 197 -32.59 -15.45 2.33
N ALA A 198 -31.69 -15.52 3.30
CA ALA A 198 -30.75 -14.44 3.62
C ALA A 198 -29.88 -14.05 2.42
N LEU A 199 -29.35 -15.05 1.70
CA LEU A 199 -28.51 -14.80 0.51
C LEU A 199 -29.26 -14.14 -0.66
N ARG A 200 -30.60 -14.24 -0.70
CA ARG A 200 -31.41 -13.52 -1.70
C ARG A 200 -31.71 -12.07 -1.29
N GLN A 201 -31.47 -11.73 -0.04
CA GLN A 201 -31.73 -10.40 0.54
C GLN A 201 -30.45 -9.60 0.79
N ALA A 202 -29.29 -10.26 0.80
CA ALA A 202 -27.96 -9.67 0.87
C ALA A 202 -27.57 -9.05 -0.49
#